data_AF-A0A8C1ULU7-F1
#
_entry.id   AF-A0A8C1ULU7-F1
#
_cell.length_a   1.000
_cell.length_b   1.000
_cell.length_c   1.000
_cell.angle_alpha   90.00
_cell.angle_beta   90.00
_cell.angle_gamma   90.00
#
_symmetry.space_group_name_H-M   'P 1'
#
loop_
_entity.id
_entity.type
_entity.pdbx_description
1 polymer ?
#
loop_
_entity_poly.entity_id
_entity_poly.type
_entity_poly.pdbx_seq_one_letter_code
_entity_poly.pdbx_strand_id
1 'polypeptide(L)'
;CMTSQRPEDTETFFQKGLLSLVPAVSSAMKEKYLEWSYKTGGYKRARKTFTSLHEHRPFTKAFFMKMIEIEKEQETPKISNLRDYYERALREFGSSDEDLWMDYIKEELGRHGNPENCGKLHWRAVKTLEGESVEHFTTQYTLLQTGHV
;
A
#
# COMPACT_ATOMS: atom_id res chain seq x y z
N CYS A 1 -22.58 -30.60 4.56
CA CYS A 1 -21.75 -30.64 3.33
C CYS A 1 -21.22 -29.25 3.04
N MET A 2 -19.99 -28.94 3.45
CA MET A 2 -19.33 -27.71 2.99
C MET A 2 -18.77 -28.00 1.60
N THR A 3 -19.30 -27.32 0.59
CA THR A 3 -18.81 -27.39 -0.78
C THR A 3 -17.37 -26.92 -0.80
N SER A 4 -16.45 -27.85 -1.04
CA SER A 4 -15.05 -27.56 -1.36
C SER A 4 -15.03 -26.82 -2.69
N GLN A 5 -15.20 -25.49 -2.67
CA GLN A 5 -15.00 -24.66 -3.86
C GLN A 5 -13.56 -24.83 -4.31
N ARG A 6 -13.36 -25.21 -5.57
CA ARG A 6 -12.01 -25.38 -6.12
C ARG A 6 -11.37 -23.99 -6.21
N PRO A 7 -10.09 -23.83 -5.88
CA PRO A 7 -9.40 -22.54 -5.96
C PRO A 7 -9.54 -21.82 -7.32
N GLU A 8 -9.67 -22.58 -8.40
CA GLU A 8 -9.88 -22.12 -9.78
C GLU A 8 -11.24 -21.41 -9.97
N ASP A 9 -12.30 -21.94 -9.34
CA ASP A 9 -13.64 -21.34 -9.39
C ASP A 9 -13.64 -20.00 -8.63
N THR A 10 -12.91 -19.93 -7.51
CA THR A 10 -12.75 -18.71 -6.70
C THR A 10 -11.91 -17.65 -7.43
N GLU A 11 -10.82 -18.02 -8.09
CA GLU A 11 -10.00 -17.09 -8.88
C GLU A 11 -10.80 -16.47 -10.03
N THR A 12 -11.59 -17.30 -10.74
CA THR A 12 -12.46 -16.83 -11.81
C THR A 12 -13.52 -15.84 -11.29
N PHE A 13 -14.05 -16.07 -10.08
CA PHE A 13 -14.98 -15.13 -9.44
C PHE A 13 -14.33 -13.77 -9.18
N PHE A 14 -13.12 -13.76 -8.64
CA PHE A 14 -12.36 -12.51 -8.44
C PHE A 14 -12.13 -11.79 -9.77
N GLN A 15 -11.66 -12.49 -10.79
CA GLN A 15 -11.43 -11.91 -12.13
C GLN A 15 -12.70 -11.28 -12.71
N LYS A 16 -13.86 -11.94 -12.59
CA LYS A 16 -15.15 -11.36 -13.03
C LYS A 16 -15.53 -10.11 -12.25
N GLY A 17 -15.32 -10.10 -10.93
CA GLY A 17 -15.62 -8.94 -10.09
C GLY A 17 -14.73 -7.72 -10.40
N LEU A 18 -13.48 -7.95 -10.85
CA LEU A 18 -12.60 -6.87 -11.32
C LEU A 18 -13.11 -6.17 -12.57
N LEU A 19 -13.85 -6.89 -13.42
CA LEU A 19 -14.47 -6.37 -14.65
C LEU A 19 -15.80 -5.64 -14.38
N SER A 20 -16.22 -5.51 -13.12
CA SER A 20 -17.41 -4.75 -12.77
C SER A 20 -17.29 -3.29 -13.20
N LEU A 21 -18.33 -2.80 -13.87
CA LEU A 21 -18.46 -1.38 -14.25
C LEU A 21 -18.70 -0.46 -13.04
N VAL A 22 -19.01 -1.03 -11.87
CA VAL A 22 -19.20 -0.28 -10.63
C VAL A 22 -17.83 -0.12 -9.93
N PRO A 23 -17.27 1.09 -9.85
CA PRO A 23 -15.90 1.29 -9.34
C PRO A 23 -15.70 0.81 -7.90
N ALA A 24 -16.71 0.99 -7.04
CA ALA A 24 -16.65 0.52 -5.66
C ALA A 24 -16.54 -1.02 -5.57
N VAL A 25 -17.23 -1.74 -6.47
CA VAL A 25 -17.20 -3.20 -6.52
C VAL A 25 -15.86 -3.70 -7.03
N SER A 26 -15.35 -3.14 -8.13
CA SER A 26 -14.07 -3.57 -8.69
C SER A 26 -12.89 -3.23 -7.77
N SER A 27 -12.94 -2.10 -7.05
CA SER A 27 -11.98 -1.75 -5.99
C SER A 27 -12.00 -2.73 -4.82
N ALA A 28 -13.17 -3.00 -4.23
CA ALA A 28 -13.30 -3.94 -3.12
C ALA A 28 -12.85 -5.35 -3.53
N MET A 29 -13.10 -5.74 -4.78
CA MET A 29 -12.69 -7.03 -5.30
C MET A 29 -11.15 -7.16 -5.40
N LYS A 30 -10.42 -6.09 -5.70
CA LYS A 30 -8.93 -6.10 -5.71
C LYS A 30 -8.35 -6.40 -4.34
N GLU A 31 -8.88 -5.72 -3.32
CA GLU A 31 -8.45 -5.92 -1.94
C GLU A 31 -8.68 -7.36 -1.50
N LYS A 32 -9.89 -7.89 -1.75
CA LYS A 32 -10.24 -9.28 -1.42
C LYS A 32 -9.45 -10.30 -2.23
N TYR A 33 -9.15 -10.00 -3.49
CA TYR A 33 -8.35 -10.89 -4.30
C TYR A 33 -6.90 -10.96 -3.82
N LEU A 34 -6.29 -9.83 -3.47
CA LEU A 34 -4.94 -9.79 -2.90
C LEU A 34 -4.88 -10.58 -1.57
N GLU A 35 -5.85 -10.35 -0.69
CA GLU A 35 -5.97 -11.05 0.59
C GLU A 35 -6.11 -12.57 0.40
N TRP A 36 -6.97 -13.00 -0.52
CA TRP A 36 -7.17 -14.41 -0.84
C TRP A 36 -5.92 -15.05 -1.47
N SER A 37 -5.25 -14.34 -2.38
CA SER A 37 -4.00 -14.79 -2.99
C SER A 37 -2.90 -15.00 -1.95
N TYR A 38 -2.81 -14.10 -0.96
CA TYR A 38 -1.89 -14.28 0.15
C TYR A 38 -2.25 -15.50 1.00
N LYS A 39 -3.52 -15.65 1.40
CA LYS A 39 -4.00 -16.78 2.21
C LYS A 39 -3.79 -18.15 1.57
N THR A 40 -3.88 -18.23 0.24
CA THR A 40 -3.85 -19.51 -0.49
C THR A 40 -2.51 -19.85 -1.11
N GLY A 41 -1.67 -18.86 -1.44
CA GLY A 41 -0.39 -19.07 -2.12
C GLY A 41 0.78 -18.30 -1.50
N GLY A 42 0.57 -17.70 -0.33
CA GLY A 42 1.59 -16.94 0.40
C GLY A 42 2.08 -15.69 -0.35
N TYR A 43 3.19 -15.18 0.14
CA TYR A 43 3.82 -13.94 -0.35
C TYR A 43 4.06 -13.93 -1.87
N LYS A 44 4.57 -15.05 -2.43
CA LYS A 44 4.87 -15.14 -3.87
C LYS A 44 3.61 -14.95 -4.73
N ARG A 45 2.48 -15.52 -4.33
CA ARG A 45 1.21 -15.35 -5.05
C ARG A 45 0.65 -13.95 -4.85
N ALA A 46 0.67 -13.43 -3.63
CA ALA A 46 0.23 -12.06 -3.34
C ALA A 46 0.96 -11.02 -4.21
N ARG A 47 2.29 -11.11 -4.31
CA ARG A 47 3.08 -10.20 -5.15
C ARG A 47 2.75 -10.29 -6.64
N LYS A 48 2.55 -11.51 -7.17
CA LYS A 48 2.11 -11.71 -8.57
C LYS A 48 0.75 -11.07 -8.80
N THR A 49 -0.21 -11.33 -7.90
CA THR A 49 -1.55 -10.73 -7.96
C THR A 49 -1.46 -9.20 -7.88
N PHE A 50 -0.72 -8.64 -6.93
CA PHE A 50 -0.53 -7.19 -6.82
C PHE A 50 0.01 -6.56 -8.12
N THR A 51 1.05 -7.15 -8.71
CA THR A 51 1.60 -6.69 -10.00
C THR A 51 0.57 -6.75 -11.12
N SER A 52 -0.19 -7.85 -11.24
CA SER A 52 -1.23 -7.98 -12.27
C SER A 52 -2.39 -6.99 -12.10
N LEU A 53 -2.71 -6.61 -10.86
CA LEU A 53 -3.79 -5.67 -10.56
C LEU A 53 -3.37 -4.22 -10.78
N HIS A 54 -2.07 -3.92 -10.96
CA HIS A 54 -1.55 -2.56 -11.09
C HIS A 54 -1.96 -1.83 -12.39
N GLU A 55 -2.58 -2.52 -13.34
CA GLU A 55 -3.08 -1.91 -14.58
C GLU A 55 -4.58 -1.54 -14.48
N HIS A 56 -5.30 -2.12 -13.53
CA HIS A 56 -6.73 -1.91 -13.41
C HIS A 56 -7.01 -0.76 -12.42
N ARG A 57 -7.51 0.36 -12.92
CA ARG A 57 -8.06 1.46 -12.08
C ARG A 57 -9.55 1.22 -11.76
N PRO A 58 -10.11 1.88 -10.72
CA PRO A 58 -9.42 2.75 -9.74
C PRO A 58 -8.69 1.95 -8.65
N PHE A 59 -7.79 2.62 -7.93
CA PHE A 59 -7.12 2.06 -6.75
C PHE A 59 -7.72 2.58 -5.45
N THR A 60 -7.49 1.82 -4.39
CA THR A 60 -7.78 2.23 -3.01
C THR A 60 -6.48 2.26 -2.22
N LYS A 61 -6.40 3.14 -1.21
CA LYS A 61 -5.29 3.16 -0.27
C LYS A 61 -5.12 1.79 0.40
N ALA A 62 -6.23 1.19 0.82
CA ALA A 62 -6.26 -0.11 1.49
C ALA A 62 -5.59 -1.23 0.67
N PHE A 63 -5.71 -1.20 -0.67
CA PHE A 63 -5.02 -2.16 -1.53
C PHE A 63 -3.50 -2.06 -1.42
N PHE A 64 -2.93 -0.86 -1.42
CA PHE A 64 -1.49 -0.65 -1.25
C PHE A 64 -1.03 -0.97 0.17
N MET A 65 -1.78 -0.48 1.18
CA MET A 65 -1.47 -0.73 2.59
C MET A 65 -1.45 -2.23 2.91
N LYS A 66 -2.37 -3.01 2.33
CA LYS A 66 -2.38 -4.46 2.48
C LYS A 66 -1.10 -5.11 1.92
N MET A 67 -0.59 -4.64 0.79
CA MET A 67 0.67 -5.18 0.23
C MET A 67 1.88 -4.78 1.08
N ILE A 68 1.88 -3.55 1.62
CA ILE A 68 2.91 -3.08 2.56
C ILE A 68 2.91 -3.93 3.83
N GLU A 69 1.75 -4.20 4.43
CA GLU A 69 1.61 -5.11 5.57
C GLU A 69 2.18 -6.50 5.26
N ILE A 70 1.78 -7.09 4.12
CA ILE A 70 2.27 -8.40 3.68
C ILE A 70 3.81 -8.41 3.54
N GLU A 71 4.42 -7.36 3.00
CA GLU A 71 5.88 -7.25 2.89
C GLU A 71 6.56 -7.10 4.26
N LYS A 72 5.96 -6.33 5.18
CA LYS A 72 6.47 -6.15 6.55
C LYS A 72 6.38 -7.41 7.40
N GLU A 73 5.41 -8.29 7.12
CA GLU A 73 5.27 -9.60 7.79
C GLU A 73 6.31 -10.64 7.36
N GLN A 74 7.08 -10.39 6.29
CA GLN A 74 8.11 -11.34 5.86
C GLN A 74 9.26 -11.39 6.88
N GLU A 75 9.90 -12.56 7.02
CA GLU A 75 11.06 -12.73 7.92
C GLU A 75 12.21 -11.77 7.57
N THR A 76 12.35 -11.46 6.28
CA THR A 76 13.32 -10.48 5.76
C THR A 76 12.61 -9.49 4.84
N PRO A 77 11.95 -8.45 5.38
CA PRO A 77 11.26 -7.45 4.58
C PRO A 77 12.25 -6.74 3.65
N LYS A 78 11.91 -6.62 2.36
CA LYS A 78 12.78 -5.93 1.41
C LYS A 78 12.38 -4.47 1.33
N ILE A 79 13.23 -3.59 1.86
CA ILE A 79 13.01 -2.14 1.82
C ILE A 79 12.79 -1.62 0.39
N SER A 80 13.43 -2.22 -0.62
CA SER A 80 13.20 -1.87 -2.02
C SER A 80 11.77 -2.10 -2.48
N ASN A 81 11.12 -3.16 -2.00
CA ASN A 81 9.72 -3.45 -2.32
C ASN A 81 8.80 -2.49 -1.57
N LEU A 82 9.07 -2.25 -0.27
CA LEU A 82 8.31 -1.27 0.52
C LEU A 82 8.33 0.11 -0.16
N ARG A 83 9.50 0.59 -0.56
CA ARG A 83 9.67 1.83 -1.33
C ARG A 83 8.79 1.84 -2.58
N ASP A 84 8.84 0.79 -3.40
CA ASP A 84 7.99 0.68 -4.60
C ASP A 84 6.49 0.77 -4.27
N TYR A 85 6.04 0.12 -3.19
CA TYR A 85 4.63 0.15 -2.78
C TYR A 85 4.19 1.52 -2.26
N TYR A 86 5.02 2.18 -1.44
CA TYR A 86 4.75 3.55 -0.99
C TYR A 86 4.76 4.54 -2.14
N GLU A 87 5.74 4.49 -3.05
CA GLU A 87 5.80 5.38 -4.21
C GLU A 87 4.56 5.25 -5.11
N ARG A 88 4.06 4.02 -5.31
CA ARG A 88 2.82 3.79 -6.05
C ARG A 88 1.60 4.33 -5.33
N ALA A 89 1.51 4.18 -4.02
CA ALA A 89 0.42 4.73 -3.23
C ALA A 89 0.45 6.27 -3.26
N LEU A 90 1.63 6.87 -3.10
CA LEU A 90 1.85 8.32 -3.15
C LEU A 90 1.51 8.92 -4.50
N ARG A 91 1.71 8.20 -5.60
CA ARG A 91 1.28 8.66 -6.93
C ARG A 91 -0.24 8.85 -7.02
N GLU A 92 -1.02 8.06 -6.29
CA GLU A 92 -2.49 8.12 -6.34
C GLU A 92 -3.08 8.98 -5.23
N PHE A 93 -2.47 9.02 -4.04
CA PHE A 93 -3.05 9.61 -2.82
C PHE A 93 -2.15 10.67 -2.16
N GLY A 94 -0.91 10.87 -2.63
CA GLY A 94 0.09 11.67 -1.95
C GLY A 94 -0.19 13.17 -1.88
N SER A 95 -1.17 13.69 -2.63
CA SER A 95 -1.55 15.12 -2.56
C SER A 95 -2.47 15.44 -1.38
N SER A 96 -3.12 14.43 -0.78
CA SER A 96 -4.14 14.61 0.26
C SER A 96 -4.03 13.60 1.40
N ASP A 97 -2.87 12.95 1.56
CA ASP A 97 -2.66 11.90 2.55
C ASP A 97 -1.30 12.07 3.23
N GLU A 98 -1.26 12.92 4.25
CA GLU A 98 -0.08 13.20 5.06
C GLU A 98 0.41 11.98 5.83
N ASP A 99 -0.51 11.13 6.28
CA ASP A 99 -0.18 9.92 7.04
C ASP A 99 0.62 8.95 6.17
N LEU A 100 0.29 8.84 4.89
CA LEU A 100 1.04 8.00 3.95
C LEU A 100 2.50 8.44 3.80
N TRP A 101 2.76 9.75 3.79
CA TRP A 101 4.13 10.28 3.80
C TRP A 101 4.84 10.01 5.12
N MET A 102 4.15 10.22 6.25
CA MET A 102 4.71 10.00 7.57
C MET A 102 5.06 8.54 7.84
N ASP A 103 4.20 7.61 7.41
CA ASP A 103 4.46 6.18 7.49
C ASP A 103 5.68 5.80 6.66
N TYR A 104 5.81 6.32 5.43
CA TYR A 104 6.98 6.04 4.61
C TYR A 104 8.28 6.58 5.24
N ILE A 105 8.25 7.77 5.83
CA ILE A 105 9.40 8.33 6.57
C ILE A 105 9.77 7.43 7.75
N LYS A 106 8.79 6.92 8.51
CA LYS A 106 9.04 5.99 9.62
C LYS A 106 9.68 4.69 9.13
N GLU A 107 9.30 4.18 7.95
CA GLU A 107 9.95 3.01 7.36
C GLU A 107 11.43 3.27 6.99
N GLU A 108 11.75 4.47 6.47
CA GLU A 108 13.13 4.85 6.17
C GLU A 108 13.98 5.09 7.43
N LEU A 109 13.37 5.49 8.55
CA LEU A 109 14.02 5.58 9.86
C LEU A 109 14.16 4.22 10.56
N GLY A 110 13.41 3.21 10.10
CA GLY A 110 13.39 1.88 10.70
C GLY A 110 14.66 1.05 10.42
N ARG A 111 14.70 -0.16 11.00
CA ARG A 111 15.86 -1.08 10.98
C ARG A 111 16.41 -1.38 9.57
N HIS A 112 15.54 -1.41 8.57
CA HIS A 112 15.89 -1.77 7.19
C HIS A 112 15.92 -0.56 6.24
N GLY A 113 15.62 0.63 6.76
CA GLY A 113 15.51 1.88 6.01
C GLY A 113 16.87 2.55 5.76
N ASN A 114 16.82 3.71 5.08
CA ASN A 114 17.94 4.63 5.02
C ASN A 114 17.51 6.02 5.51
N PRO A 115 17.92 6.45 6.72
CA PRO A 115 17.57 7.76 7.26
C PRO A 115 17.89 8.96 6.36
N GLU A 116 18.91 8.85 5.49
CA GLU A 116 19.26 9.91 4.53
C GLU A 116 18.14 10.20 3.51
N ASN A 117 17.23 9.26 3.27
CA ASN A 117 16.07 9.46 2.41
C ASN A 117 14.99 10.34 3.05
N CYS A 118 14.96 10.45 4.38
CA CYS A 118 13.89 11.16 5.09
C CYS A 118 13.82 12.64 4.70
N GLY A 119 14.98 13.30 4.54
CA GLY A 119 15.03 14.70 4.09
C GLY A 119 14.43 14.90 2.69
N LYS A 120 14.68 13.94 1.78
CA LYS A 120 14.10 13.96 0.42
C LYS A 120 12.59 13.71 0.46
N LEU A 121 12.12 12.77 1.29
CA LEU A 121 10.70 12.48 1.46
C LEU A 121 9.96 13.67 2.07
N HIS A 122 10.50 14.28 3.13
CA HIS A 122 9.95 15.49 3.74
C HIS A 122 9.81 16.62 2.72
N TRP A 123 10.86 16.91 1.95
CA TRP A 123 10.79 17.95 0.92
C TRP A 123 9.72 17.65 -0.14
N ARG A 124 9.61 16.40 -0.59
CA ARG A 124 8.58 15.98 -1.56
C ARG A 124 7.17 16.11 -0.98
N ALA A 125 6.94 15.65 0.25
CA ALA A 125 5.66 15.77 0.94
C ALA A 125 5.19 17.23 1.01
N VAL A 126 6.06 18.14 1.45
CA VAL A 126 5.75 19.59 1.51
C VAL A 126 5.44 20.20 0.13
N LYS A 127 5.96 19.62 -0.95
CA LYS A 127 5.70 20.08 -2.32
C LYS A 127 4.47 19.44 -2.97
N THR A 128 4.02 18.29 -2.48
CA THR A 128 2.92 17.53 -3.07
C THR A 128 1.62 17.67 -2.29
N LEU A 129 1.69 17.76 -0.95
CA LEU A 129 0.51 17.92 -0.11
C LEU A 129 -0.14 19.29 -0.31
N GLU A 130 -1.46 19.30 -0.31
CA GLU A 130 -2.27 20.49 -0.51
C GLU A 130 -3.14 20.78 0.72
N GLY A 131 -3.50 22.05 0.89
CA GLY A 131 -4.40 22.50 1.97
C GLY A 131 -3.87 22.19 3.38
N GLU A 132 -4.77 21.81 4.28
CA GLU A 132 -4.45 21.51 5.69
C GLU A 132 -3.49 20.32 5.85
N SER A 133 -3.44 19.41 4.86
CA SER A 133 -2.57 18.23 4.88
C SER A 133 -1.09 18.61 5.04
N VAL A 134 -0.65 19.73 4.46
CA VAL A 134 0.76 20.18 4.58
C VAL A 134 1.09 20.67 6.00
N GLU A 135 0.12 21.32 6.66
CA GLU A 135 0.27 21.85 8.03
C GLU A 135 0.29 20.70 9.04
N HIS A 136 -0.62 19.73 8.87
CA HIS A 136 -0.64 18.49 9.64
C HIS A 136 0.66 17.71 9.47
N PHE A 137 1.11 17.49 8.24
CA PHE A 137 2.38 16.82 7.95
C PHE A 137 3.57 17.51 8.62
N THR A 138 3.68 18.83 8.49
CA THR A 138 4.79 19.60 9.08
C THR A 138 4.83 19.48 10.61
N THR A 139 3.65 19.50 11.23
CA THR A 139 3.51 19.30 12.68
C THR A 139 3.94 17.89 13.08
N GLN A 140 3.43 16.85 12.41
CA GLN A 140 3.78 15.46 12.69
C GLN A 140 5.29 15.21 12.51
N TYR A 141 5.89 15.73 11.44
CA TYR A 141 7.31 15.58 11.17
C TYR A 141 8.18 16.27 12.24
N THR A 142 7.79 17.45 12.70
CA THR A 142 8.51 18.17 13.76
C THR A 142 8.48 17.41 15.09
N LEU A 143 7.32 16.83 15.44
CA LEU A 143 7.20 15.97 16.63
C LEU A 143 8.10 14.73 16.54
N LEU A 144 8.16 14.11 15.36
CA LEU A 144 9.05 12.98 15.08
C LEU A 144 10.53 13.33 15.25
N GLN A 145 10.96 14.50 14.78
CA GLN A 145 12.35 14.96 14.94
C GLN A 145 12.73 15.26 16.39
N THR A 146 11.76 15.68 17.21
CA THR A 146 12.02 16.04 18.62
C THR A 146 11.84 14.87 19.59
N GLY A 147 11.52 13.67 19.09
CA GLY A 147 11.38 12.46 19.90
C GLY A 147 10.10 12.39 20.75
N HIS A 148 9.07 13.18 20.41
CA HIS A 148 7.79 13.23 21.13
C HIS A 148 6.73 12.29 20.52
N VAL A 149 7.13 11.16 19.93
CA VAL A 149 6.24 10.24 19.21
C VAL A 149 6.19 8.89 19.89
#